data_AF-A0AAU9W1I2-F1
#
_entry.id   AF-A0AAU9W1I2-F1
#
_cell.length_a   1.000
_cell.length_b   1.000
_cell.length_c   1.000
_cell.angle_alpha   90.00
_cell.angle_beta   90.00
_cell.angle_gamma   90.00
#
_symmetry.space_group_name_H-M   'P 1'
#
loop_
_entity.id
_entity.type
_entity.pdbx_description
1 polymer ?
#
loop_
_entity_poly.entity_id
_entity_poly.type
_entity_poly.pdbx_seq_one_letter_code
_entity_poly.pdbx_strand_id
1 'polypeptide(L)'
;MSSLVFVKGFLFCHVFMPAVFSFSKSAIGSIDHGFGKHDGGTLFIEHVHYVLDVEPEISVSTYDKIMCAFKCLHQSFCLSFNYDARSPGNNSCELLSKNKYTLSERFQPSQFFNHYSLMSPCENGPCKKGAKCNPLYGSNGYYCERSPGSIEQGSPWIKLNKNVVCFGAKNDAFGNFTVTSHGTILTMRLVYISGFVTCNNRTVPYGSHWACKKGSRIATIVTSAAKNVIFPEDYKNKSYSLVGYHANSSELVFPPRSKPLKVTNGEEYQIWYNEDFVNGEEFNNGGQTCVNVYALYES
;
A
#
# COMPACT_ATOMS: atom_id res chain seq x y z
N MET A 1 89.25 -22.43 8.72
CA MET A 1 88.78 -23.15 9.92
C MET A 1 87.26 -23.08 9.97
N SER A 2 86.66 -24.10 10.57
CA SER A 2 85.29 -24.60 10.36
C SER A 2 84.11 -23.66 10.63
N SER A 3 83.05 -23.87 9.85
CA SER A 3 81.65 -23.53 10.16
C SER A 3 81.08 -24.41 11.29
N LEU A 4 80.01 -23.95 11.97
CA LEU A 4 78.77 -24.73 12.24
C LEU A 4 77.78 -23.92 13.13
N VAL A 5 76.55 -23.70 12.65
CA VAL A 5 75.30 -23.81 13.45
C VAL A 5 74.21 -24.36 12.51
N PHE A 6 73.37 -25.27 12.99
CA PHE A 6 72.53 -26.14 12.17
C PHE A 6 71.05 -25.71 12.06
N VAL A 7 70.36 -26.27 11.07
CA VAL A 7 69.00 -25.92 10.60
C VAL A 7 67.87 -26.70 11.32
N LYS A 8 66.69 -26.07 11.46
CA LYS A 8 65.30 -26.60 11.32
C LYS A 8 64.31 -25.50 11.75
N GLY A 9 63.09 -25.34 11.22
CA GLY A 9 62.33 -26.05 10.19
C GLY A 9 60.82 -25.71 10.35
N PHE A 10 60.12 -25.32 9.29
CA PHE A 10 58.72 -24.84 9.34
C PHE A 10 57.70 -25.90 9.82
N LEU A 11 56.69 -25.48 10.60
CA LEU A 11 55.28 -25.88 10.42
C LEU A 11 54.36 -24.96 11.26
N PHE A 12 53.34 -24.35 10.64
CA PHE A 12 52.25 -23.66 11.35
C PHE A 12 50.94 -24.42 11.11
N CYS A 13 50.19 -24.67 12.18
CA CYS A 13 49.03 -25.59 12.15
C CYS A 13 47.72 -24.83 11.90
N HIS A 14 46.90 -25.30 10.95
CA HIS A 14 45.54 -24.80 10.75
C HIS A 14 44.54 -25.52 11.66
N VAL A 15 43.65 -24.75 12.28
CA VAL A 15 42.57 -25.23 13.15
C VAL A 15 41.34 -25.59 12.32
N PHE A 16 40.79 -26.79 12.51
CA PHE A 16 39.40 -27.12 12.15
C PHE A 16 38.83 -28.13 13.15
N MET A 17 37.65 -27.86 13.69
CA MET A 17 36.93 -28.72 14.64
C MET A 17 35.51 -28.96 14.09
N PRO A 18 35.11 -30.21 13.79
CA PRO A 18 33.80 -30.48 13.19
C PRO A 18 32.71 -30.64 14.25
N ALA A 19 31.62 -29.89 14.12
CA ALA A 19 30.38 -30.15 14.85
C ALA A 19 29.46 -31.06 14.02
N VAL A 20 29.12 -32.22 14.57
CA VAL A 20 28.27 -33.22 13.91
C VAL A 20 26.81 -32.94 14.25
N PHE A 21 25.97 -32.70 13.25
CA PHE A 21 24.51 -32.68 13.41
C PHE A 21 23.87 -33.88 12.72
N SER A 22 23.09 -34.64 13.49
CA SER A 22 22.45 -35.88 13.04
C SER A 22 21.17 -35.59 12.25
N PHE A 23 21.06 -36.13 11.04
CA PHE A 23 19.84 -36.04 10.24
C PHE A 23 18.91 -37.24 10.50
N SER A 24 17.76 -36.98 11.11
CA SER A 24 16.64 -37.92 11.09
C SER A 24 15.98 -37.92 9.70
N LYS A 25 15.92 -39.08 9.05
CA LYS A 25 15.07 -39.31 7.86
C LYS A 25 13.70 -39.82 8.32
N SER A 26 12.64 -39.02 8.15
CA SER A 26 11.43 -39.43 7.43
C SER A 26 10.35 -38.35 7.49
N ALA A 27 9.94 -37.83 6.32
CA ALA A 27 8.59 -37.32 6.02
C ALA A 27 8.55 -36.87 4.55
N ILE A 28 8.15 -37.75 3.63
CA ILE A 28 7.74 -37.34 2.28
C ILE A 28 6.29 -36.87 2.40
N GLY A 29 6.03 -35.58 2.24
CA GLY A 29 4.68 -35.02 2.35
C GLY A 29 4.58 -33.58 1.89
N SER A 30 3.95 -33.39 0.73
CA SER A 30 3.44 -32.14 0.12
C SER A 30 4.34 -30.89 0.12
N ILE A 31 4.72 -30.43 -1.07
CA ILE A 31 5.30 -29.11 -1.29
C ILE A 31 4.18 -28.07 -1.14
N ASP A 32 4.30 -27.17 -0.17
CA ASP A 32 3.28 -26.17 0.16
C ASP A 32 3.43 -24.89 -0.70
N HIS A 33 2.30 -24.32 -1.12
CA HIS A 33 2.22 -23.13 -1.96
C HIS A 33 2.07 -21.87 -1.09
N GLY A 34 3.18 -21.25 -0.72
CA GLY A 34 3.14 -19.91 -0.13
C GLY A 34 4.40 -19.52 0.63
N PHE A 35 4.91 -18.32 0.36
CA PHE A 35 6.04 -17.75 1.11
C PHE A 35 5.59 -16.59 2.01
N GLY A 36 6.15 -16.54 3.22
CA GLY A 36 5.97 -15.44 4.17
C GLY A 36 5.22 -15.86 5.43
N LYS A 37 5.91 -16.52 6.37
CA LYS A 37 5.33 -16.89 7.67
C LYS A 37 5.76 -15.89 8.76
N HIS A 38 4.97 -14.83 8.90
CA HIS A 38 4.80 -14.09 10.16
C HIS A 38 3.30 -14.11 10.48
N ASP A 39 2.94 -14.24 11.76
CA ASP A 39 1.59 -14.56 12.26
C ASP A 39 0.42 -14.07 11.37
N GLY A 40 -0.20 -14.98 10.61
CA GLY A 40 -1.44 -14.70 9.88
C GLY A 40 -1.46 -14.87 8.35
N GLY A 41 -0.75 -15.85 7.78
CA GLY A 41 -1.01 -16.35 6.41
C GLY A 41 -0.18 -15.74 5.27
N THR A 42 -0.31 -16.32 4.08
CA THR A 42 0.48 -15.96 2.88
C THR A 42 -0.02 -14.65 2.27
N LEU A 43 0.85 -13.63 2.19
CA LEU A 43 0.47 -12.29 1.75
C LEU A 43 0.34 -12.13 0.22
N PHE A 44 1.04 -12.95 -0.57
CA PHE A 44 0.95 -12.97 -2.04
C PHE A 44 0.48 -14.33 -2.57
N ILE A 45 -0.42 -14.29 -3.54
CA ILE A 45 -0.91 -15.46 -4.30
C ILE A 45 -0.09 -15.57 -5.59
N GLU A 46 0.56 -16.71 -5.80
CA GLU A 46 1.36 -16.99 -7.01
C GLU A 46 0.49 -17.53 -8.15
N HIS A 47 0.55 -16.85 -9.30
CA HIS A 47 -0.09 -17.25 -10.54
C HIS A 47 1.00 -17.64 -11.56
N VAL A 48 1.24 -18.94 -11.65
CA VAL A 48 2.30 -19.53 -12.48
C VAL A 48 1.96 -19.38 -13.96
N HIS A 49 2.94 -18.96 -14.79
CA HIS A 49 2.78 -18.71 -16.23
C HIS A 49 1.71 -17.66 -16.57
N TYR A 50 1.62 -16.59 -15.78
CA TYR A 50 0.74 -15.44 -16.02
C TYR A 50 1.51 -14.13 -15.80
N VAL A 51 1.08 -13.09 -16.51
CA VAL A 51 1.58 -11.72 -16.39
C VAL A 51 0.39 -10.77 -16.24
N LEU A 52 0.57 -9.66 -15.53
CA LEU A 52 -0.29 -8.49 -15.67
C LEU A 52 0.39 -7.52 -16.63
N ASP A 53 -0.11 -7.44 -17.86
CA ASP A 53 0.42 -6.63 -18.97
C ASP A 53 0.10 -5.13 -18.75
N VAL A 54 0.92 -4.48 -17.93
CA VAL A 54 0.88 -3.05 -17.64
C VAL A 54 2.31 -2.52 -17.48
N GLU A 55 2.50 -1.22 -17.71
CA GLU A 55 3.80 -0.57 -17.46
C GLU A 55 4.13 -0.62 -15.95
N PRO A 56 5.32 -1.14 -15.55
CA PRO A 56 5.71 -1.21 -14.15
C PRO A 56 6.22 0.14 -13.65
N GLU A 57 5.80 0.56 -12.45
CA GLU A 57 6.32 1.78 -11.83
C GLU A 57 7.80 1.64 -11.43
N ILE A 58 8.25 0.40 -11.16
CA ILE A 58 9.66 0.05 -10.95
C ILE A 58 9.93 -1.33 -11.58
N SER A 59 10.87 -1.39 -12.53
CA SER A 59 11.52 -2.63 -12.95
C SER A 59 12.92 -2.70 -12.34
N VAL A 60 13.25 -3.83 -11.70
CA VAL A 60 14.54 -4.10 -11.05
C VAL A 60 14.94 -5.55 -11.28
N SER A 61 16.21 -5.86 -11.09
CA SER A 61 16.68 -7.24 -11.06
C SER A 61 16.70 -7.78 -9.63
N THR A 62 16.23 -9.01 -9.40
CA THR A 62 16.31 -9.70 -8.11
C THR A 62 16.81 -11.14 -8.23
N TYR A 63 17.36 -11.67 -7.14
CA TYR A 63 17.86 -13.04 -7.09
C TYR A 63 16.73 -14.07 -7.16
N ASP A 64 15.66 -13.84 -6.41
CA ASP A 64 14.47 -14.69 -6.33
C ASP A 64 13.17 -13.85 -6.23
N LYS A 65 12.03 -14.56 -6.26
CA LYS A 65 10.68 -14.00 -6.07
C LYS A 65 10.44 -13.43 -4.67
N ILE A 66 11.24 -13.80 -3.68
CA ILE A 66 11.09 -13.37 -2.27
C ILE A 66 11.69 -11.99 -2.08
N MET A 67 12.87 -11.74 -2.66
CA MET A 67 13.43 -10.41 -2.78
C MET A 67 12.53 -9.48 -3.60
N CYS A 68 11.87 -9.99 -4.65
CA CYS A 68 10.88 -9.21 -5.39
C CYS A 68 9.65 -8.84 -4.52
N ALA A 69 9.08 -9.81 -3.80
CA ALA A 69 8.00 -9.58 -2.85
C ALA A 69 8.38 -8.58 -1.75
N PHE A 70 9.56 -8.72 -1.13
CA PHE A 70 10.04 -7.76 -0.14
C PHE A 70 10.21 -6.35 -0.72
N LYS A 71 10.74 -6.21 -1.94
CA LYS A 71 10.80 -4.91 -2.61
C LYS A 71 9.41 -4.33 -2.86
N CYS A 72 8.44 -5.14 -3.28
CA CYS A 72 7.04 -4.73 -3.41
C CYS A 72 6.48 -4.20 -2.07
N LEU A 73 6.64 -4.94 -0.98
CA LEU A 73 6.12 -4.55 0.35
C LEU A 73 6.74 -3.27 0.93
N HIS A 74 7.95 -2.90 0.49
CA HIS A 74 8.57 -1.62 0.86
C HIS A 74 8.06 -0.43 0.03
N GLN A 75 7.32 -0.68 -1.06
CA GLN A 75 6.70 0.34 -1.90
C GLN A 75 5.20 0.43 -1.61
N SER A 76 4.73 1.53 -1.01
CA SER A 76 3.32 1.65 -0.61
C SER A 76 2.32 1.63 -1.79
N PHE A 77 2.80 1.90 -3.00
CA PHE A 77 2.03 1.79 -4.24
C PHE A 77 1.87 0.34 -4.73
N CYS A 78 2.76 -0.59 -4.35
CA CYS A 78 2.86 -1.90 -4.99
C CYS A 78 1.73 -2.83 -4.54
N LEU A 79 0.90 -3.24 -5.49
CA LEU A 79 -0.26 -4.11 -5.29
C LEU A 79 -0.08 -5.53 -5.85
N SER A 80 0.85 -5.67 -6.79
CA SER A 80 1.25 -6.95 -7.37
C SER A 80 2.63 -6.82 -8.00
N PHE A 81 3.22 -7.95 -8.41
CA PHE A 81 4.44 -7.92 -9.21
C PHE A 81 4.48 -9.05 -10.24
N ASN A 82 5.15 -8.81 -11.37
CA ASN A 82 5.59 -9.89 -12.27
C ASN A 82 7.04 -10.25 -11.91
N TYR A 83 7.38 -11.54 -11.96
CA TYR A 83 8.75 -12.01 -11.75
C TYR A 83 9.12 -13.07 -12.78
N ASP A 84 10.26 -12.87 -13.46
CA ASP A 84 10.78 -13.77 -14.48
C ASP A 84 11.31 -15.05 -13.82
N ALA A 85 10.71 -16.19 -14.14
CA ALA A 85 11.02 -17.45 -13.49
C ALA A 85 11.90 -18.37 -14.35
N ARG A 86 12.39 -17.90 -15.51
CA ARG A 86 13.05 -18.75 -16.52
C ARG A 86 14.41 -19.30 -16.15
N SER A 87 15.19 -18.64 -15.30
CA SER A 87 16.56 -19.04 -15.02
C SER A 87 17.01 -18.62 -13.61
N PRO A 88 17.91 -19.36 -12.94
CA PRO A 88 18.47 -18.90 -11.66
C PRO A 88 19.41 -17.70 -11.86
N GLY A 89 19.16 -16.60 -11.13
CA GLY A 89 20.05 -15.46 -11.01
C GLY A 89 19.62 -14.21 -11.81
N ASN A 90 19.47 -13.09 -11.08
CA ASN A 90 19.28 -11.73 -11.61
C ASN A 90 18.08 -11.57 -12.58
N ASN A 91 16.94 -12.14 -12.20
CA ASN A 91 15.70 -12.11 -12.97
C ASN A 91 14.99 -10.75 -12.92
N SER A 92 14.18 -10.46 -13.94
CA SER A 92 13.32 -9.27 -13.95
C SER A 92 12.25 -9.36 -12.85
N CYS A 93 12.11 -8.29 -12.08
CA CYS A 93 11.12 -8.07 -11.04
C CYS A 93 10.42 -6.74 -11.32
N GLU A 94 9.15 -6.81 -11.69
CA GLU A 94 8.33 -5.68 -12.12
C GLU A 94 7.30 -5.38 -11.03
N LEU A 95 7.50 -4.28 -10.30
CA LEU A 95 6.61 -3.84 -9.23
C LEU A 95 5.48 -3.01 -9.82
N LEU A 96 4.23 -3.39 -9.54
CA LEU A 96 3.03 -2.85 -10.18
C LEU A 96 2.09 -2.18 -9.16
N SER A 97 1.57 -0.98 -9.45
CA SER A 97 0.50 -0.33 -8.67
C SER A 97 -0.90 -0.81 -9.06
N LYS A 98 -0.99 -1.83 -9.91
CA LYS A 98 -2.24 -2.41 -10.40
C LYS A 98 -2.45 -3.81 -9.85
N ASN A 99 -3.65 -4.34 -10.01
CA ASN A 99 -3.99 -5.71 -9.63
C ASN A 99 -4.86 -6.37 -10.72
N LYS A 100 -4.81 -7.70 -10.78
CA LYS A 100 -5.57 -8.49 -11.77
C LYS A 100 -7.10 -8.39 -11.65
N TYR A 101 -7.64 -7.93 -10.52
CA TYR A 101 -9.10 -7.85 -10.31
C TYR A 101 -9.72 -6.64 -11.01
N THR A 102 -8.97 -5.54 -11.06
CA THR A 102 -9.37 -4.27 -11.68
C THR A 102 -8.95 -4.18 -13.15
N LEU A 103 -7.88 -4.86 -13.56
CA LEU A 103 -7.40 -4.94 -14.95
C LEU A 103 -7.36 -6.40 -15.44
N SER A 104 -8.47 -7.13 -15.26
CA SER A 104 -8.57 -8.55 -15.64
C SER A 104 -8.34 -8.79 -17.14
N GLU A 105 -8.66 -7.81 -17.99
CA GLU A 105 -8.37 -7.82 -19.42
C GLU A 105 -6.86 -7.80 -19.77
N ARG A 106 -6.01 -7.33 -18.84
CA ARG A 106 -4.53 -7.32 -18.96
C ARG A 106 -3.87 -8.51 -18.26
N PHE A 107 -4.63 -9.31 -17.53
CA PHE A 107 -4.11 -10.49 -16.85
C PHE A 107 -4.14 -11.70 -17.81
N GLN A 108 -2.98 -12.06 -18.35
CA GLN A 108 -2.87 -12.97 -19.50
C GLN A 108 -1.79 -14.04 -19.29
N PRO A 109 -1.86 -15.19 -20.00
CA PRO A 109 -0.82 -16.21 -19.95
C PRO A 109 0.55 -15.68 -20.40
N SER A 110 1.62 -16.17 -19.78
CA SER A 110 3.00 -15.77 -20.05
C SER A 110 3.95 -16.96 -20.04
N GLN A 111 4.89 -16.99 -20.99
CA GLN A 111 5.98 -17.97 -21.01
C GLN A 111 7.18 -17.54 -20.16
N PHE A 112 7.18 -16.29 -19.67
CA PHE A 112 8.35 -15.66 -19.06
C PHE A 112 8.12 -15.34 -17.58
N PHE A 113 6.91 -14.89 -17.24
CA PHE A 113 6.59 -14.39 -15.91
C PHE A 113 5.65 -15.31 -15.14
N ASN A 114 5.86 -15.33 -13.83
CA ASN A 114 4.81 -15.61 -12.84
C ASN A 114 4.33 -14.26 -12.27
N HIS A 115 3.02 -14.15 -12.03
CA HIS A 115 2.42 -12.96 -11.43
C HIS A 115 2.05 -13.21 -9.98
N TYR A 116 2.23 -12.22 -9.11
CA TYR A 116 2.00 -12.34 -7.68
C TYR A 116 1.04 -11.26 -7.22
N SER A 117 -0.20 -11.65 -6.91
CA SER A 117 -1.25 -10.74 -6.42
C SER A 117 -1.18 -10.62 -4.91
N LEU A 118 -1.30 -9.42 -4.33
CA LEU A 118 -1.64 -9.32 -2.90
C LEU A 118 -2.96 -10.05 -2.61
N MET A 119 -3.02 -10.79 -1.49
CA MET A 119 -4.21 -11.53 -1.08
C MET A 119 -5.42 -10.61 -0.91
N SER A 120 -6.59 -11.05 -1.39
CA SER A 120 -7.86 -10.32 -1.28
C SER A 120 -9.06 -11.27 -1.33
N PRO A 121 -10.21 -10.93 -0.69
CA PRO A 121 -11.47 -11.65 -0.92
C PRO A 121 -11.92 -11.66 -2.38
N CYS A 122 -11.43 -10.73 -3.23
CA CYS A 122 -11.70 -10.72 -4.66
C CYS A 122 -11.29 -12.01 -5.39
N GLU A 123 -10.38 -12.82 -4.82
CA GLU A 123 -9.99 -14.12 -5.38
C GLU A 123 -11.18 -15.09 -5.50
N ASN A 124 -12.16 -14.99 -4.59
CA ASN A 124 -13.35 -15.84 -4.57
C ASN A 124 -14.47 -15.36 -5.52
N GLY A 125 -14.20 -14.34 -6.34
CA GLY A 125 -15.19 -13.76 -7.27
C GLY A 125 -16.50 -13.30 -6.61
N PRO A 126 -16.47 -12.52 -5.50
CA PRO A 126 -17.66 -12.21 -4.71
C PRO A 126 -18.66 -11.25 -5.40
N CYS A 127 -18.30 -10.71 -6.55
CA CYS A 127 -19.10 -9.76 -7.31
C CYS A 127 -20.04 -10.45 -8.32
N LYS A 128 -21.24 -9.89 -8.51
CA LYS A 128 -22.19 -10.38 -9.54
C LYS A 128 -21.54 -10.30 -10.94
N LYS A 129 -21.81 -11.29 -11.79
CA LYS A 129 -21.24 -11.44 -13.14
C LYS A 129 -21.26 -10.12 -13.92
N GLY A 130 -20.09 -9.71 -14.42
CA GLY A 130 -19.90 -8.45 -15.16
C GLY A 130 -19.42 -7.26 -14.32
N ALA A 131 -19.39 -7.36 -12.98
CA ALA A 131 -18.81 -6.33 -12.12
C ALA A 131 -17.32 -6.58 -11.84
N LYS A 132 -16.49 -5.52 -11.89
CA LYS A 132 -15.08 -5.56 -11.46
C LYS A 132 -15.00 -5.57 -9.93
N CYS A 133 -14.17 -6.45 -9.38
CA CYS A 133 -13.92 -6.50 -7.93
C CYS A 133 -12.74 -5.58 -7.59
N ASN A 134 -12.95 -4.67 -6.66
CA ASN A 134 -11.95 -3.72 -6.20
C ASN A 134 -11.53 -4.08 -4.77
N PRO A 135 -10.27 -4.51 -4.55
CA PRO A 135 -9.78 -4.95 -3.25
C PRO A 135 -9.52 -3.77 -2.29
N LEU A 136 -9.90 -3.94 -1.01
CA LEU A 136 -9.59 -3.01 0.09
C LEU A 136 -8.53 -3.65 0.99
N TYR A 137 -7.28 -3.65 0.51
CA TYR A 137 -6.16 -4.36 1.12
C TYR A 137 -5.88 -3.95 2.59
N GLY A 138 -6.19 -2.71 2.98
CA GLY A 138 -6.01 -2.23 4.35
C GLY A 138 -6.98 -2.83 5.38
N SER A 139 -8.06 -3.50 4.95
CA SER A 139 -9.07 -4.12 5.84
C SER A 139 -9.43 -5.56 5.45
N ASN A 140 -8.67 -6.18 4.54
CA ASN A 140 -9.04 -7.46 3.92
C ASN A 140 -10.48 -7.45 3.35
N GLY A 141 -10.91 -6.31 2.77
CA GLY A 141 -12.25 -6.10 2.23
C GLY A 141 -12.29 -6.02 0.71
N TYR A 142 -13.46 -5.71 0.14
CA TYR A 142 -13.65 -5.43 -1.28
C TYR A 142 -14.91 -4.60 -1.54
N TYR A 143 -15.03 -4.02 -2.74
CA TYR A 143 -16.29 -3.53 -3.31
C TYR A 143 -16.45 -3.97 -4.78
N CYS A 144 -17.66 -3.87 -5.33
CA CYS A 144 -17.95 -4.25 -6.71
C CYS A 144 -18.37 -3.03 -7.54
N GLU A 145 -17.77 -2.89 -8.72
CA GLU A 145 -18.05 -1.82 -9.68
C GLU A 145 -18.71 -2.38 -10.94
N ARG A 146 -19.92 -1.93 -11.29
CA ARG A 146 -20.66 -2.43 -12.48
C ARG A 146 -20.44 -1.62 -13.74
N SER A 147 -20.04 -0.36 -13.60
CA SER A 147 -19.74 0.60 -14.66
C SER A 147 -18.98 1.77 -14.00
N PRO A 148 -18.18 2.54 -14.75
CA PRO A 148 -17.36 3.62 -14.18
C PRO A 148 -18.16 4.53 -13.26
N GLY A 149 -17.90 4.45 -11.95
CA GLY A 149 -18.55 5.30 -10.93
C GLY A 149 -19.87 4.81 -10.32
N SER A 150 -20.32 3.57 -10.56
CA SER A 150 -21.47 2.98 -9.83
C SER A 150 -21.03 1.82 -8.90
N ILE A 151 -21.12 2.07 -7.58
CA ILE A 151 -20.74 1.12 -6.53
C ILE A 151 -21.94 0.40 -5.91
N GLU A 152 -21.66 -0.83 -5.46
CA GLU A 152 -21.83 -1.50 -4.15
C GLU A 152 -22.24 -2.94 -4.52
N GLN A 153 -23.37 -3.40 -3.99
CA GLN A 153 -24.39 -3.97 -4.83
C GLN A 153 -25.32 -2.93 -5.51
N GLY A 154 -25.11 -1.60 -5.48
CA GLY A 154 -26.04 -0.58 -5.99
C GLY A 154 -25.89 0.91 -5.56
N SER A 155 -25.38 1.27 -4.36
CA SER A 155 -25.22 2.70 -3.98
C SER A 155 -23.98 3.38 -4.59
N PRO A 156 -24.16 4.44 -5.39
CA PRO A 156 -23.03 5.20 -5.93
C PRO A 156 -22.19 5.82 -4.80
N TRP A 157 -20.92 6.08 -5.10
CA TRP A 157 -20.10 6.98 -4.27
C TRP A 157 -20.83 8.34 -4.18
N ILE A 158 -21.40 8.66 -3.02
CA ILE A 158 -22.15 9.90 -2.83
C ILE A 158 -21.14 11.02 -2.60
N LYS A 159 -21.09 11.99 -3.52
CA LYS A 159 -20.25 13.19 -3.33
C LYS A 159 -20.81 14.01 -2.18
N LEU A 160 -20.01 14.23 -1.14
CA LEU A 160 -20.44 14.97 0.05
C LEU A 160 -20.28 16.49 -0.13
N ASN A 161 -19.21 16.92 -0.79
CA ASN A 161 -18.88 18.33 -0.93
C ASN A 161 -19.51 18.97 -2.18
N LYS A 162 -20.21 20.08 -2.00
CA LYS A 162 -20.68 20.93 -3.12
C LYS A 162 -19.49 21.64 -3.78
N ASN A 163 -18.81 22.48 -3.02
CA ASN A 163 -17.58 23.17 -3.41
C ASN A 163 -16.35 22.28 -3.16
N VAL A 164 -15.28 22.47 -3.93
CA VAL A 164 -14.00 21.77 -3.72
C VAL A 164 -13.47 22.07 -2.31
N VAL A 165 -13.01 21.03 -1.61
CA VAL A 165 -12.49 21.14 -0.24
C VAL A 165 -10.98 21.32 -0.33
N CYS A 166 -10.43 22.39 0.23
CA CYS A 166 -9.00 22.67 0.20
C CYS A 166 -8.43 22.74 1.62
N PHE A 167 -7.33 22.05 1.88
CA PHE A 167 -6.65 22.02 3.18
C PHE A 167 -5.16 22.36 3.03
N GLY A 168 -4.65 23.15 3.97
CA GLY A 168 -3.25 23.53 4.10
C GLY A 168 -2.47 22.54 4.96
N ALA A 169 -1.25 22.96 5.33
CA ALA A 169 -0.32 22.16 6.13
C ALA A 169 0.12 22.83 7.45
N LYS A 170 -0.55 23.92 7.85
CA LYS A 170 -0.26 24.72 9.05
C LYS A 170 -1.33 25.79 9.35
N ASN A 171 -1.30 26.34 10.56
CA ASN A 171 -2.11 27.45 11.05
C ASN A 171 -3.63 27.14 11.15
N ASP A 172 -4.01 25.94 11.61
CA ASP A 172 -5.38 25.43 11.62
C ASP A 172 -6.05 25.52 10.22
N ALA A 173 -5.31 25.27 9.14
CA ALA A 173 -5.77 25.46 7.75
C ALA A 173 -6.56 24.26 7.20
N PHE A 174 -7.50 23.72 7.98
CA PHE A 174 -8.32 22.58 7.58
C PHE A 174 -9.30 22.92 6.45
N GLY A 175 -9.62 21.90 5.65
CA GLY A 175 -10.70 21.97 4.66
C GLY A 175 -11.96 21.30 5.20
N ASN A 176 -13.04 22.05 5.41
CA ASN A 176 -14.30 21.48 5.91
C ASN A 176 -15.25 21.02 4.78
N PHE A 177 -16.15 20.10 5.12
CA PHE A 177 -17.30 19.71 4.32
C PHE A 177 -18.46 19.27 5.20
N THR A 178 -19.67 19.56 4.77
CA THR A 178 -20.90 19.14 5.44
C THR A 178 -21.51 17.93 4.75
N VAL A 179 -21.92 16.92 5.52
CA VAL A 179 -22.68 15.79 4.99
C VAL A 179 -24.10 16.24 4.62
N THR A 180 -24.58 15.92 3.42
CA THR A 180 -25.89 16.38 2.90
C THR A 180 -27.06 15.41 3.15
N SER A 181 -26.78 14.25 3.75
CA SER A 181 -27.73 13.14 3.91
C SER A 181 -27.53 12.45 5.26
N HIS A 182 -28.61 12.05 5.91
CA HIS A 182 -28.53 11.18 7.07
C HIS A 182 -28.17 9.75 6.65
N GLY A 183 -27.62 8.94 7.56
CA GLY A 183 -27.40 7.51 7.33
C GLY A 183 -26.19 6.98 8.10
N THR A 184 -25.64 5.87 7.63
CA THR A 184 -24.42 5.26 8.17
C THR A 184 -23.36 5.21 7.08
N ILE A 185 -22.21 5.85 7.27
CA ILE A 185 -21.05 5.80 6.37
C ILE A 185 -20.14 4.63 6.74
N LEU A 186 -19.86 3.77 5.77
CA LEU A 186 -18.91 2.65 5.88
C LEU A 186 -17.46 3.13 5.67
N THR A 187 -17.22 3.91 4.61
CA THR A 187 -15.91 4.47 4.25
C THR A 187 -16.04 5.79 3.48
N MET A 188 -14.94 6.54 3.41
CA MET A 188 -14.78 7.72 2.58
C MET A 188 -13.65 7.54 1.56
N ARG A 189 -13.72 8.29 0.46
CA ARG A 189 -12.60 8.53 -0.44
C ARG A 189 -12.38 10.02 -0.69
N LEU A 190 -11.11 10.39 -0.85
CA LEU A 190 -10.66 11.74 -1.20
C LEU A 190 -10.08 11.69 -2.62
N VAL A 191 -10.67 12.40 -3.57
CA VAL A 191 -10.21 12.48 -4.96
C VAL A 191 -9.45 13.79 -5.16
N TYR A 192 -8.18 13.71 -5.56
CA TYR A 192 -7.33 14.88 -5.81
C TYR A 192 -7.87 15.71 -6.99
N ILE A 193 -7.79 17.04 -6.86
CA ILE A 193 -8.15 17.99 -7.92
C ILE A 193 -6.95 18.85 -8.31
N SER A 194 -6.28 19.49 -7.33
CA SER A 194 -5.16 20.39 -7.60
C SER A 194 -4.35 20.70 -6.34
N GLY A 195 -3.18 21.32 -6.53
CA GLY A 195 -2.32 21.80 -5.45
C GLY A 195 -1.35 20.74 -4.92
N PHE A 196 -0.73 21.06 -3.79
CA PHE A 196 0.20 20.19 -3.05
C PHE A 196 0.33 20.70 -1.61
N VAL A 197 0.70 19.81 -0.69
CA VAL A 197 1.15 20.13 0.67
C VAL A 197 2.60 19.66 0.86
N THR A 198 3.31 20.24 1.84
CA THR A 198 4.65 19.78 2.24
C THR A 198 4.98 20.11 3.70
N CYS A 199 5.74 19.23 4.35
CA CYS A 199 6.38 19.47 5.66
C CYS A 199 7.68 20.28 5.57
N ASN A 200 8.13 20.66 4.36
CA ASN A 200 9.35 21.45 4.23
C ASN A 200 9.36 22.31 2.95
N ASN A 201 8.87 23.54 3.10
CA ASN A 201 8.80 24.55 2.04
C ASN A 201 10.18 24.96 1.46
N ARG A 202 11.29 24.68 2.17
CA ARG A 202 12.65 24.84 1.65
C ARG A 202 13.00 23.81 0.56
N THR A 203 12.15 22.79 0.39
CA THR A 203 12.28 21.73 -0.62
C THR A 203 11.17 21.78 -1.68
N VAL A 204 10.50 22.92 -1.87
CA VAL A 204 9.65 23.18 -3.04
C VAL A 204 10.51 23.07 -4.32
N PRO A 205 10.04 22.41 -5.40
CA PRO A 205 8.67 21.98 -5.68
C PRO A 205 8.30 20.55 -5.24
N TYR A 206 9.09 19.86 -4.42
CA TYR A 206 8.92 18.43 -4.10
C TYR A 206 7.78 18.10 -3.11
N GLY A 207 6.72 18.91 -3.06
CA GLY A 207 5.51 18.62 -2.29
C GLY A 207 4.72 17.43 -2.83
N SER A 208 3.60 17.10 -2.20
CA SER A 208 2.75 15.98 -2.65
C SER A 208 1.27 16.24 -2.38
N HIS A 209 0.39 15.38 -2.90
CA HIS A 209 -1.05 15.56 -2.71
C HIS A 209 -1.44 15.29 -1.25
N TRP A 210 -0.84 14.27 -0.62
CA TRP A 210 -1.35 13.67 0.62
C TRP A 210 -0.37 13.62 1.80
N ALA A 211 0.87 14.05 1.58
CA ALA A 211 2.01 13.86 2.48
C ALA A 211 3.06 14.97 2.32
N CYS A 212 4.26 14.80 2.90
CA CYS A 212 5.32 15.81 2.79
C CYS A 212 5.98 15.88 1.39
N LYS A 213 6.32 14.73 0.80
CA LYS A 213 7.02 14.60 -0.49
C LYS A 213 6.85 13.19 -1.10
N LYS A 214 7.36 12.96 -2.32
CA LYS A 214 7.42 11.61 -2.93
C LYS A 214 8.09 10.61 -1.98
N GLY A 215 7.45 9.46 -1.77
CA GLY A 215 7.92 8.40 -0.86
C GLY A 215 7.59 8.61 0.62
N SER A 216 7.00 9.75 1.01
CA SER A 216 6.47 9.93 2.37
C SER A 216 5.23 9.06 2.61
N ARG A 217 5.08 8.63 3.87
CA ARG A 217 3.84 8.07 4.43
C ARG A 217 2.71 9.10 4.35
N ILE A 218 1.46 8.64 4.23
CA ILE A 218 0.29 9.53 4.15
C ILE A 218 0.18 10.33 5.45
N ALA A 219 -0.03 11.64 5.32
CA ALA A 219 -0.21 12.58 6.44
C ALA A 219 -1.55 13.33 6.37
N THR A 220 -2.43 13.00 5.41
CA THR A 220 -3.80 13.52 5.36
C THR A 220 -4.70 12.70 6.27
N ILE A 221 -5.53 13.35 7.07
CA ILE A 221 -6.52 12.70 7.96
C ILE A 221 -7.89 13.36 7.82
N VAL A 222 -8.95 12.62 8.15
CA VAL A 222 -10.33 13.13 8.21
C VAL A 222 -10.80 13.08 9.65
N THR A 223 -11.38 14.17 10.15
CA THR A 223 -11.89 14.31 11.52
C THR A 223 -13.33 14.81 11.52
N SER A 224 -14.04 14.67 12.65
CA SER A 224 -15.23 15.50 12.91
C SER A 224 -14.81 16.90 13.35
N ALA A 225 -15.76 17.85 13.38
CA ALA A 225 -15.54 19.19 13.92
C ALA A 225 -15.06 19.23 15.39
N ALA A 226 -15.29 18.16 16.16
CA ALA A 226 -14.79 18.01 17.53
C ALA A 226 -13.34 17.47 17.60
N LYS A 227 -12.57 17.58 16.51
CA LYS A 227 -11.20 17.03 16.33
C LYS A 227 -11.07 15.52 16.67
N ASN A 228 -12.16 14.75 16.61
CA ASN A 228 -12.10 13.28 16.69
C ASN A 228 -11.72 12.69 15.32
N VAL A 229 -10.66 11.89 15.25
CA VAL A 229 -10.21 11.28 13.98
C VAL A 229 -11.20 10.20 13.53
N ILE A 230 -11.60 10.30 12.27
CA ILE A 230 -12.54 9.40 11.59
C ILE A 230 -11.77 8.46 10.65
N PHE A 231 -10.80 8.99 9.91
CA PHE A 231 -9.90 8.22 9.06
C PHE A 231 -8.45 8.74 9.14
N PRO A 232 -7.44 7.85 9.26
CA PRO A 232 -7.57 6.40 9.44
C PRO A 232 -8.09 6.04 10.84
N GLU A 233 -8.73 4.87 10.98
CA GLU A 233 -9.30 4.45 12.28
C GLU A 233 -8.23 4.05 13.30
N ASP A 234 -7.06 3.57 12.85
CA ASP A 234 -5.93 3.17 13.70
C ASP A 234 -4.91 4.31 13.96
N TYR A 235 -5.35 5.57 13.84
CA TYR A 235 -4.50 6.76 13.95
C TYR A 235 -3.70 6.82 15.26
N LYS A 236 -2.37 6.96 15.13
CA LYS A 236 -1.39 6.97 16.24
C LYS A 236 -0.60 8.28 16.31
N ASN A 237 -1.28 9.40 16.09
CA ASN A 237 -0.73 10.76 16.11
C ASN A 237 0.47 11.01 15.18
N LYS A 238 0.49 10.33 14.01
CA LYS A 238 1.59 10.38 13.03
C LYS A 238 1.17 9.86 11.66
N SER A 239 2.03 10.11 10.67
CA SER A 239 1.86 9.62 9.29
C SER A 239 1.85 8.08 9.17
N TYR A 240 1.02 7.58 8.27
CA TYR A 240 0.62 6.18 8.21
C TYR A 240 0.77 5.56 6.80
N SER A 241 0.75 4.23 6.73
CA SER A 241 0.67 3.49 5.46
C SER A 241 -0.80 3.30 5.13
N LEU A 242 -1.21 3.66 3.92
CA LEU A 242 -2.48 3.24 3.34
C LEU A 242 -2.15 2.29 2.18
N VAL A 243 -2.52 1.01 2.30
CA VAL A 243 -2.06 -0.04 1.37
C VAL A 243 -2.59 0.21 -0.04
N GLY A 244 -1.68 0.30 -1.02
CA GLY A 244 -2.00 0.65 -2.41
C GLY A 244 -1.90 2.14 -2.74
N TYR A 245 -1.61 2.99 -1.75
CA TYR A 245 -1.59 4.44 -1.90
C TYR A 245 -0.25 5.03 -1.51
N HIS A 246 0.08 6.17 -2.12
CA HIS A 246 1.32 6.91 -1.91
C HIS A 246 1.06 8.41 -1.94
N ALA A 247 2.07 9.19 -1.55
CA ALA A 247 2.03 10.65 -1.43
C ALA A 247 1.38 11.43 -2.61
N ASN A 248 1.40 10.86 -3.83
CA ASN A 248 0.89 11.48 -5.07
C ASN A 248 -0.17 10.62 -5.79
N SER A 249 -0.86 9.71 -5.10
CA SER A 249 -1.99 9.00 -5.71
C SER A 249 -3.09 9.98 -6.17
N SER A 250 -3.88 9.61 -7.18
CA SER A 250 -4.99 10.45 -7.69
C SER A 250 -6.20 10.46 -6.75
N GLU A 251 -6.32 9.48 -5.87
CA GLU A 251 -7.29 9.44 -4.78
C GLU A 251 -6.68 8.72 -3.56
N LEU A 252 -7.36 8.81 -2.42
CA LEU A 252 -7.20 7.91 -1.27
C LEU A 252 -8.57 7.29 -0.98
N VAL A 253 -8.67 5.96 -0.94
CA VAL A 253 -9.85 5.25 -0.44
C VAL A 253 -9.50 4.65 0.92
N PHE A 254 -10.22 5.03 1.97
CA PHE A 254 -9.97 4.49 3.29
C PHE A 254 -10.54 3.07 3.43
N PRO A 255 -9.98 2.23 4.31
CA PRO A 255 -10.59 0.95 4.64
C PRO A 255 -11.92 1.19 5.38
N PRO A 256 -12.94 0.33 5.23
CA PRO A 256 -14.20 0.48 5.94
C PRO A 256 -13.99 0.39 7.45
N ARG A 257 -14.74 1.18 8.20
CA ARG A 257 -14.62 1.24 9.66
C ARG A 257 -15.11 -0.04 10.32
N SER A 258 -14.41 -0.48 11.36
CA SER A 258 -14.85 -1.53 12.27
C SER A 258 -16.19 -1.19 12.95
N LYS A 259 -16.41 0.10 13.23
CA LYS A 259 -17.70 0.65 13.64
C LYS A 259 -18.14 1.71 12.63
N PRO A 260 -19.15 1.42 11.79
CA PRO A 260 -19.68 2.37 10.82
C PRO A 260 -20.08 3.72 11.45
N LEU A 261 -19.84 4.81 10.72
CA LEU A 261 -20.04 6.18 11.17
C LEU A 261 -21.49 6.61 10.93
N LYS A 262 -22.29 6.74 11.99
CA LYS A 262 -23.61 7.37 11.89
C LYS A 262 -23.45 8.87 11.64
N VAL A 263 -24.18 9.38 10.66
CA VAL A 263 -24.16 10.80 10.25
C VAL A 263 -25.57 11.36 10.11
N THR A 264 -25.70 12.66 10.38
CA THR A 264 -26.91 13.45 10.13
C THR A 264 -26.65 14.60 9.15
N ASN A 265 -27.72 15.06 8.49
CA ASN A 265 -27.62 16.13 7.50
C ASN A 265 -27.18 17.44 8.16
N GLY A 266 -26.13 18.06 7.61
CA GLY A 266 -25.52 19.29 8.12
C GLY A 266 -24.31 19.07 9.03
N GLU A 267 -23.96 17.84 9.40
CA GLU A 267 -22.74 17.57 10.20
C GLU A 267 -21.47 17.95 9.44
N GLU A 268 -20.59 18.71 10.10
CA GLU A 268 -19.29 19.09 9.59
C GLU A 268 -18.21 18.04 9.92
N TYR A 269 -17.46 17.71 8.87
CA TYR A 269 -16.21 16.96 8.92
C TYR A 269 -15.10 17.79 8.27
N GLN A 270 -13.86 17.49 8.65
CA GLN A 270 -12.69 18.31 8.32
C GLN A 270 -11.56 17.42 7.77
N ILE A 271 -10.83 17.94 6.80
CA ILE A 271 -9.63 17.32 6.25
C ILE A 271 -8.43 18.13 6.72
N TRP A 272 -7.46 17.42 7.30
CA TRP A 272 -6.29 18.01 7.92
C TRP A 272 -5.01 17.39 7.39
N TYR A 273 -3.93 18.16 7.42
CA TYR A 273 -2.57 17.65 7.41
C TYR A 273 -2.13 17.32 8.84
N ASN A 274 -1.40 16.21 9.03
CA ASN A 274 -1.09 15.66 10.37
C ASN A 274 -0.37 16.67 11.28
N GLU A 275 0.65 17.36 10.77
CA GLU A 275 1.46 18.31 11.54
C GLU A 275 0.65 19.56 11.96
N ASP A 276 -0.26 20.03 11.09
CA ASP A 276 -1.25 21.09 11.37
C ASP A 276 -2.21 20.63 12.48
N PHE A 277 -2.83 19.45 12.32
CA PHE A 277 -3.79 18.90 13.28
C PHE A 277 -3.25 18.74 14.71
N VAL A 278 -1.98 18.34 14.84
CA VAL A 278 -1.33 18.13 16.14
C VAL A 278 -0.59 19.37 16.65
N ASN A 279 -0.63 20.50 15.92
CA ASN A 279 0.16 21.71 16.18
C ASN A 279 1.67 21.42 16.36
N GLY A 280 2.22 20.53 15.53
CA GLY A 280 3.58 20.01 15.66
C GLY A 280 4.45 20.30 14.44
N GLU A 281 5.59 20.96 14.64
CA GLU A 281 6.63 21.24 13.64
C GLU A 281 6.18 22.04 12.39
N GLU A 282 5.01 22.69 12.42
CA GLU A 282 4.37 23.30 11.25
C GLU A 282 5.07 24.54 10.62
N PHE A 283 6.11 25.08 11.26
CA PHE A 283 6.70 26.39 10.92
C PHE A 283 7.26 26.44 9.48
N ASN A 284 7.86 25.35 9.01
CA ASN A 284 8.39 25.20 7.65
C ASN A 284 7.40 24.52 6.70
N ASN A 285 6.15 24.32 7.09
CA ASN A 285 5.14 23.73 6.22
C ASN A 285 4.62 24.74 5.19
N GLY A 286 3.97 24.23 4.15
CA GLY A 286 3.36 25.06 3.13
C GLY A 286 2.59 24.29 2.08
N GLY A 287 2.01 25.05 1.15
CA GLY A 287 1.10 24.54 0.14
C GLY A 287 -0.34 24.37 0.65
N GLN A 288 -1.20 23.97 -0.27
CA GLN A 288 -2.60 23.62 -0.08
C GLN A 288 -2.98 22.55 -1.11
N THR A 289 -3.66 21.49 -0.69
CA THR A 289 -4.25 20.48 -1.57
C THR A 289 -5.76 20.65 -1.63
N CYS A 290 -6.33 20.54 -2.82
CA CYS A 290 -7.77 20.65 -3.09
C CYS A 290 -8.34 19.32 -3.60
N VAL A 291 -9.50 18.92 -3.07
CA VAL A 291 -10.10 17.58 -3.26
C VAL A 291 -11.62 17.61 -3.42
N ASN A 292 -12.16 16.51 -3.96
CA ASN A 292 -13.55 16.12 -3.77
C ASN A 292 -13.65 14.96 -2.77
N VAL A 293 -14.71 14.95 -1.97
CA VAL A 293 -14.98 13.96 -0.93
C VAL A 293 -16.19 13.14 -1.34
N TYR A 294 -16.07 11.83 -1.26
CA TYR A 294 -17.20 10.91 -1.45
C TYR A 294 -17.28 9.94 -0.28
N ALA A 295 -18.49 9.48 0.03
CA ALA A 295 -18.71 8.43 1.00
C ALA A 295 -19.48 7.26 0.40
N LEU A 296 -19.25 6.09 1.00
CA LEU A 296 -20.05 4.90 0.81
C LEU A 296 -20.94 4.72 2.04
N TYR A 297 -22.24 4.65 1.82
CA TYR A 297 -23.24 4.42 2.86
C TYR A 297 -23.54 2.92 2.99
N GLU A 298 -23.99 2.53 4.18
CA GLU A 298 -24.68 1.27 4.44
C GLU A 298 -26.07 1.32 3.80
N SER A 299 -26.49 0.21 3.18
CA SER A 299 -27.77 0.03 2.47
C SER A 299 -28.93 -0.31 3.39
#